data_AF-A0A2W5ZRG8-F1
#
_entry.id   AF-A0A2W5ZRG8-F1
#
_cell.length_a   1.000
_cell.length_b   1.000
_cell.length_c   1.000
_cell.angle_alpha   90.00
_cell.angle_beta   90.00
_cell.angle_gamma   90.00
#
_symmetry.space_group_name_H-M   'P 1'
#
loop_
_entity.id
_entity.type
_entity.pdbx_description
1 polymer ?
#
loop_
_entity_poly.entity_id
_entity_poly.type
_entity_poly.pdbx_seq_one_letter_code
_entity_poly.pdbx_strand_id
1 'polypeptide(L)' 'MSPTGDRGTGGQGPSGMELFGLAFLLAAVFLVPLLLGLAIDGVVHSTPIFLLIGILVGVLGAGVTIYTRFKRYL' A
#
# COMPACT_ATOMS: atom_id res chain seq x y z
N MET A 1 36.56 -18.23 -32.93
CA MET A 1 35.17 -17.72 -32.92
C MET A 1 34.69 -17.65 -31.47
N SER A 2 34.52 -16.44 -30.93
CA SER A 2 33.88 -16.25 -29.62
C SER A 2 32.44 -15.79 -29.85
N PRO A 3 31.43 -16.51 -29.35
CA PRO A 3 30.09 -15.98 -29.26
C PRO A 3 30.01 -15.09 -28.01
N THR A 4 30.39 -13.81 -28.15
CA THR A 4 29.99 -12.75 -27.20
C THR A 4 28.51 -12.48 -27.42
N GLY A 5 27.68 -13.33 -26.82
CA GLY A 5 26.27 -13.05 -26.63
C GLY A 5 26.14 -11.94 -25.59
N ASP A 6 26.20 -10.69 -26.06
CA ASP A 6 25.69 -9.53 -25.37
C ASP A 6 24.18 -9.73 -25.16
N ARG A 7 23.84 -10.41 -24.06
CA ARG A 7 22.46 -10.48 -23.58
C ARG A 7 22.19 -9.13 -22.95
N GLY A 8 21.60 -8.25 -23.76
CA GLY A 8 21.13 -6.95 -23.34
C GLY A 8 20.56 -6.99 -21.94
N THR A 9 20.96 -6.02 -21.13
CA THR A 9 20.40 -5.67 -19.83
C THR A 9 18.95 -5.21 -20.03
N GLY A 10 18.08 -6.15 -20.40
CA GLY A 10 16.65 -5.93 -20.56
C GLY A 10 16.08 -5.44 -19.25
N GLY A 11 15.40 -4.30 -19.29
CA GLY A 11 14.76 -3.66 -18.14
C GLY A 11 14.04 -4.68 -17.26
N GLN A 12 14.62 -4.95 -16.10
CA GLN A 12 14.06 -5.87 -15.13
C GLN A 12 12.88 -5.14 -14.49
N GLY A 13 11.67 -5.43 -14.98
CA GLY A 13 10.44 -4.96 -14.35
C GLY A 13 10.40 -5.39 -12.86
N PRO A 14 9.61 -4.70 -12.02
CA PRO A 14 9.51 -5.00 -10.60
C PRO A 14 9.23 -6.49 -10.39
N SER A 15 9.99 -7.14 -9.51
CA SER A 15 9.79 -8.55 -9.21
C SER A 15 8.37 -8.79 -8.70
N GLY A 16 7.78 -9.94 -8.99
CA GLY A 16 6.42 -10.27 -8.52
C GLY A 16 6.28 -10.16 -7.00
N MET A 17 7.37 -10.40 -6.26
CA MET A 17 7.43 -10.24 -4.80
C MET A 17 7.42 -8.77 -4.37
N GLU A 18 8.08 -7.88 -5.12
CA GLU A 18 7.98 -6.43 -4.87
C GLU A 18 6.56 -5.92 -5.15
N LEU A 19 5.93 -6.34 -6.24
CA LEU A 19 4.54 -5.97 -6.55
C LEU A 19 3.58 -6.43 -5.44
N PHE A 20 3.75 -7.67 -4.96
CA PHE A 20 2.97 -8.18 -3.84
C PHE A 20 3.22 -7.38 -2.57
N GLY A 21 4.47 -7.07 -2.24
CA GLY A 21 4.82 -6.25 -1.07
C GLY A 21 4.21 -4.85 -1.12
N LEU A 22 4.16 -4.24 -2.31
CA LEU A 22 3.52 -2.95 -2.53
C LEU A 22 1.99 -3.03 -2.36
N ALA A 23 1.36 -4.03 -2.97
CA ALA A 23 -0.08 -4.26 -2.85
C ALA A 23 -0.47 -4.54 -1.39
N PHE A 24 0.30 -5.39 -0.70
CA PHE A 24 0.09 -5.71 0.70
C PHE A 24 0.25 -4.49 1.60
N LEU A 25 1.30 -3.69 1.40
CA LEU A 25 1.50 -2.47 2.17
C LEU A 25 0.33 -1.50 1.99
N LEU A 26 -0.10 -1.27 0.75
CA LEU A 26 -1.23 -0.39 0.47
C LEU A 26 -2.52 -0.92 1.10
N ALA A 27 -2.78 -2.22 0.96
CA ALA A 27 -3.92 -2.88 1.59
C ALA A 27 -3.86 -2.72 3.11
N ALA A 28 -2.73 -2.98 3.75
CA ALA A 28 -2.57 -2.86 5.20
C ALA A 28 -2.79 -1.42 5.70
N VAL A 29 -2.25 -0.42 5.00
CA VAL A 29 -2.43 1.00 5.32
C VAL A 29 -3.92 1.39 5.31
N PHE A 30 -4.72 0.78 4.44
CA PHE A 30 -6.15 1.02 4.39
C PHE A 30 -6.95 0.15 5.39
N LEU A 31 -6.68 -1.16 5.42
CA LEU A 31 -7.46 -2.14 6.17
C LEU A 31 -7.25 -2.01 7.68
N VAL A 32 -6.03 -1.77 8.13
CA VAL A 32 -5.72 -1.72 9.57
C VAL A 32 -6.54 -0.63 10.28
N PRO A 33 -6.51 0.66 9.89
CA PRO A 33 -7.30 1.68 10.57
C PRO A 33 -8.81 1.46 10.41
N LEU A 34 -9.27 0.91 9.29
CA LEU A 34 -10.68 0.56 9.07
C LEU A 34 -11.17 -0.51 10.06
N LEU A 35 -10.41 -1.61 10.19
CA LEU A 35 -10.74 -2.69 11.10
C LEU A 35 -10.62 -2.24 12.56
N LEU A 36 -9.64 -1.39 12.87
CA LEU A 36 -9.49 -0.81 14.21
C LEU A 36 -10.71 0.04 14.56
N GLY A 37 -11.15 0.92 13.65
CA GLY A 37 -12.33 1.76 13.85
C GLY A 37 -13.60 0.95 14.07
N LEU A 38 -13.81 -0.09 13.26
CA LEU A 38 -14.93 -1.02 13.41
C LEU A 38 -14.90 -1.77 14.75
N ALA A 39 -13.73 -2.26 15.15
CA ALA A 39 -13.58 -2.96 16.43
C ALA A 39 -13.87 -2.05 17.62
N ILE A 40 -13.40 -0.79 17.58
CA ILE A 40 -13.65 0.20 18.62
C ILE A 40 -15.14 0.54 18.71
N ASP A 41 -15.81 0.79 17.58
CA ASP A 41 -17.26 1.03 17.58
C ASP A 41 -18.04 -0.15 18.18
N GLY A 42 -17.64 -1.38 17.87
CA GLY A 42 -18.24 -2.60 18.41
C GLY A 42 -18.06 -2.76 19.93
N VAL A 43 -16.96 -2.29 20.51
CA VAL A 43 -16.72 -2.32 21.96
C VAL A 43 -17.45 -1.17 22.67
N VAL A 44 -17.39 0.03 22.11
CA VAL A 44 -17.87 1.26 22.76
C VAL A 44 -19.39 1.44 22.61
N HIS A 45 -20.08 0.64 21.78
CA HIS A 45 -21.50 0.84 21.42
C HIS A 45 -21.75 2.27 20.93
N SER A 46 -20.73 2.83 20.31
CA SER A 46 -20.71 4.17 19.74
C SER A 46 -21.47 4.13 18.43
N THR A 47 -22.19 5.21 18.09
CA THR A 47 -22.59 5.47 16.69
C THR A 47 -21.34 5.33 15.82
N PRO A 48 -21.41 4.85 14.56
CA PRO A 48 -20.26 4.34 13.78
C PRO A 48 -19.21 5.41 13.37
N ILE A 49 -18.72 6.18 14.34
CA ILE A 49 -17.85 7.33 14.20
C ILE A 49 -16.40 6.85 14.12
N PHE A 50 -16.00 5.86 14.92
CA PHE A 50 -14.63 5.35 14.89
C PHE A 50 -14.32 4.64 13.58
N LEU A 51 -15.30 3.96 12.98
CA LEU A 51 -15.24 3.42 11.63
C LEU A 51 -15.04 4.52 10.59
N LEU A 52 -15.81 5.61 10.67
CA LEU A 52 -15.66 6.74 9.73
C LEU A 52 -14.27 7.39 9.85
N ILE A 53 -13.76 7.55 11.07
CA ILE A 53 -12.39 8.02 11.32
C ILE A 53 -11.38 7.02 10.75
N GLY A 54 -11.58 5.71 10.96
CA GLY A 54 -10.74 4.65 10.41
C GLY A 54 -10.66 4.69 8.88
N ILE A 55 -11.80 4.90 8.21
CA ILE A 55 -11.86 5.08 6.75
C ILE A 55 -11.10 6.33 6.34
N LEU A 56 -11.34 7.47 7.00
CA LEU A 56 -10.68 8.74 6.67
C LEU A 56 -9.15 8.61 6.79
N VAL A 57 -8.68 8.02 7.88
CA VAL A 57 -7.25 7.77 8.12
C VAL A 57 -6.69 6.80 7.07
N GLY A 58 -7.40 5.71 6.74
CA GLY A 58 -6.97 4.74 5.73
C GLY A 58 -6.83 5.35 4.34
N VAL A 59 -7.79 6.17 3.91
CA VAL A 59 -7.76 6.86 2.61
C VAL A 59 -6.63 7.88 2.55
N LEU A 60 -6.48 8.71 3.58
CA LEU A 60 -5.40 9.70 3.66
C LEU A 60 -4.03 9.03 3.70
N GLY A 61 -3.87 7.96 4.49
CA GLY A 61 -2.63 7.18 4.57
C GLY A 61 -2.25 6.55 3.23
N ALA A 62 -3.21 5.96 2.52
CA ALA A 62 -2.99 5.41 1.18
C ALA A 62 -2.57 6.50 0.19
N GLY A 63 -3.26 7.65 0.20
CA GLY A 63 -2.93 8.80 -0.65
C GLY A 63 -1.53 9.35 -0.39
N VAL A 64 -1.14 9.54 0.88
CA VAL A 64 0.20 9.99 1.28
C VAL A 64 1.27 8.98 0.88
N THR A 65 1.01 7.68 1.05
CA THR A 65 1.93 6.61 0.65
C THR A 65 2.18 6.61 -0.85
N ILE A 66 1.13 6.79 -1.65
CA ILE A 66 1.23 6.91 -3.10
C ILE A 66 2.01 8.17 -3.45
N TYR A 67 1.63 9.33 -2.90
CA TYR A 67 2.28 10.61 -3.18
C TYR A 67 3.79 10.59 -2.86
N THR A 68 4.17 10.09 -1.69
CA THR A 68 5.58 9.98 -1.27
C THR A 68 6.37 9.05 -2.19
N ARG A 69 5.77 7.95 -2.65
CA ARG A 69 6.41 7.07 -3.64
C ARG A 69 6.57 7.76 -4.98
N PHE A 70 5.52 8.40 -5.50
CA PHE A 70 5.61 9.14 -6.77
C PHE A 70 6.65 10.27 -6.73
N LYS A 71 6.70 11.02 -5.64
CA LYS A 71 7.67 12.11 -5.46
C LYS A 71 9.12 11.62 -5.38
N ARG A 72 9.35 10.35 -5.03
CA ARG A 72 10.69 9.74 -5.05
C ARG A 72 11.19 9.48 -6.47
N TYR A 73 10.31 9.46 -7.46
CA TYR A 73 10.65 9.20 -8.87
C TYR A 73 10.73 10.47 -9.73
N LEU A 74 10.39 11.64 -9.19
CA LEU A 74 10.57 12.97 -9.80
C LEU A 74 11.84 13.63 -9.25
#